data_AF-X0XFA7-F1
#
_entry.id   AF-X0XFA7-F1
#
_cell.length_a   1.000
_cell.length_b   1.000
_cell.length_c   1.000
_cell.angle_alpha   90.00
_cell.angle_beta   90.00
_cell.angle_gamma   90.00
#
_symmetry.space_group_name_H-M   'P 1'
#
loop_
_entity.id
_entity.type
_entity.pdbx_description
1 polymer ?
#
loop_
_entity_poly.entity_id
_entity_poly.type
_entity_poly.pdbx_seq_one_letter_code
_entity_poly.pdbx_strand_id
1 'polypeptide(L)'
;EADDPARAQIAAKALVSALQAGSEVFLPFYYPPSDEFFVRNGILYLPVEELDALLLGLADATPLLIALRENPPLAGIAHLLSQASDGAAPASELEGLKRLLAEILSTAETLEAGHRRPIAWASLMSEGAADDARDGRIQVIALRPKLDFTTLQPARIAARAVRDAFAALPEEQRIATTLYLTGSALMFQEELESLEANMSWIGLIAFVAVACLLLLGLGSARAALALVATLAVGLAWTAGFAALAVGTLNL
;
A
#
# COMPACT_ATOMS: atom_id res chain seq x y z
N GLU A 1 -1.79 -0.56 -4.43
CA GLU A 1 -2.21 0.20 -5.62
C GLU A 1 -2.57 -0.79 -6.71
N ALA A 2 -3.62 -0.54 -7.48
CA ALA A 2 -3.97 -1.34 -8.66
C ALA A 2 -4.52 -0.43 -9.75
N ASP A 3 -4.55 -0.91 -11.00
CA ASP A 3 -5.08 -0.17 -12.14
C ASP A 3 -6.60 0.13 -12.01
N ASP A 4 -7.28 -0.52 -11.07
CA ASP A 4 -8.71 -0.38 -10.82
C ASP A 4 -9.04 -0.36 -9.31
N PRO A 5 -9.95 0.53 -8.86
CA PRO A 5 -10.37 0.61 -7.46
C PRO A 5 -10.97 -0.67 -6.88
N ALA A 6 -11.79 -1.41 -7.64
CA ALA A 6 -12.42 -2.62 -7.12
C ALA A 6 -11.37 -3.71 -6.86
N ARG A 7 -10.41 -3.87 -7.77
CA ARG A 7 -9.24 -4.74 -7.57
C ARG A 7 -8.41 -4.34 -6.37
N ALA A 8 -8.09 -3.06 -6.26
CA ALA A 8 -7.34 -2.55 -5.13
C ALA A 8 -8.03 -2.91 -3.80
N GLN A 9 -9.37 -2.74 -3.75
CA GLN A 9 -10.16 -3.08 -2.57
C GLN A 9 -10.21 -4.59 -2.28
N ILE A 10 -10.34 -5.45 -3.31
CA ILE A 10 -10.30 -6.91 -3.15
C ILE A 10 -8.94 -7.34 -2.56
N ALA A 11 -7.85 -6.86 -3.13
CA ALA A 11 -6.50 -7.17 -2.67
C ALA A 11 -6.27 -6.68 -1.23
N ALA A 12 -6.72 -5.47 -0.91
CA ALA A 12 -6.60 -4.90 0.43
C ALA A 12 -7.40 -5.69 1.48
N LYS A 13 -8.66 -6.08 1.17
CA LYS A 13 -9.48 -6.91 2.06
C LYS A 13 -8.87 -8.29 2.29
N ALA A 14 -8.33 -8.91 1.24
CA ALA A 14 -7.65 -10.18 1.33
C ALA A 14 -6.39 -10.09 2.20
N LEU A 15 -5.56 -9.06 2.00
CA LEU A 15 -4.38 -8.81 2.81
C LEU A 15 -4.73 -8.55 4.28
N VAL A 16 -5.73 -7.73 4.57
CA VAL A 16 -6.19 -7.47 5.95
C VAL A 16 -6.64 -8.78 6.63
N SER A 17 -7.39 -9.62 5.92
CA SER A 17 -7.83 -10.92 6.45
C SER A 17 -6.66 -11.87 6.72
N ALA A 18 -5.64 -11.87 5.86
CA ALA A 18 -4.43 -12.66 6.08
C ALA A 18 -3.60 -12.14 7.26
N LEU A 19 -3.48 -10.83 7.42
CA LEU A 19 -2.76 -10.20 8.54
C LEU A 19 -3.47 -10.42 9.88
N GLN A 20 -4.81 -10.49 9.90
CA GLN A 20 -5.59 -10.85 11.08
C GLN A 20 -5.26 -12.24 11.61
N ALA A 21 -5.04 -13.22 10.72
CA ALA A 21 -4.65 -14.56 11.10
C ALA A 21 -3.25 -14.62 11.74
N GLY A 22 -2.38 -13.66 11.40
CA GLY A 22 -1.01 -13.50 11.94
C GLY A 22 -0.90 -12.55 13.14
N SER A 23 -1.91 -12.50 14.00
CA SER A 23 -2.07 -11.48 15.07
C SER A 23 -0.94 -11.35 16.10
N GLU A 24 0.02 -12.29 16.16
CA GLU A 24 1.11 -12.20 17.13
C GLU A 24 2.12 -11.08 16.81
N VAL A 25 2.25 -10.69 15.53
CA VAL A 25 3.24 -9.70 15.06
C VAL A 25 2.68 -8.27 15.06
N PHE A 26 1.35 -8.12 14.98
CA PHE A 26 0.69 -6.82 14.78
C PHE A 26 -0.25 -6.48 15.94
N LEU A 27 -0.23 -5.23 16.37
CA LEU A 27 -1.29 -4.63 17.19
C LEU A 27 -2.54 -4.37 16.31
N PRO A 28 -3.68 -3.96 16.88
CA PRO A 28 -4.88 -3.65 16.10
C PRO A 28 -4.55 -2.69 14.94
N PHE A 29 -4.79 -3.17 13.72
CA PHE A 29 -4.63 -2.43 12.48
C PHE A 29 -5.92 -1.69 12.14
N TYR A 30 -5.80 -0.65 11.33
CA TYR A 30 -6.89 0.22 10.94
C TYR A 30 -7.00 0.24 9.41
N TYR A 31 -8.16 -0.19 8.90
CA TYR A 31 -8.50 -0.15 7.48
C TYR A 31 -9.93 0.37 7.33
N PRO A 32 -10.11 1.69 7.08
CA PRO A 32 -11.44 2.32 7.08
C PRO A 32 -12.48 1.63 6.17
N PRO A 33 -12.16 1.18 4.94
CA PRO A 33 -13.15 0.54 4.07
C PRO A 33 -13.69 -0.81 4.57
N SER A 34 -13.07 -1.42 5.59
CA SER A 34 -13.59 -2.65 6.23
C SER A 34 -14.10 -2.41 7.64
N ASP A 35 -14.05 -1.16 8.11
CA ASP A 35 -14.55 -0.79 9.41
C ASP A 35 -16.07 -0.64 9.35
N GLU A 36 -16.78 -1.37 10.22
CA GLU A 36 -18.25 -1.40 10.22
C GLU A 36 -18.85 0.00 10.45
N PHE A 37 -18.17 0.84 11.23
CA PHE A 37 -18.62 2.22 11.45
C PHE A 37 -18.57 3.03 10.15
N PHE A 38 -17.50 2.93 9.36
CA PHE A 38 -17.38 3.65 8.09
C PHE A 38 -18.28 3.07 7.00
N VAL A 39 -18.49 1.76 6.97
CA VAL A 39 -19.44 1.13 6.03
C VAL A 39 -20.86 1.63 6.29
N ARG A 40 -21.25 1.80 7.57
CA ARG A 40 -22.60 2.28 7.93
C ARG A 40 -22.75 3.80 7.80
N ASN A 41 -21.71 4.56 8.15
CA ASN A 41 -21.81 6.01 8.33
C ASN A 41 -21.04 6.82 7.27
N GLY A 42 -20.38 6.18 6.29
CA GLY A 42 -19.49 6.85 5.34
C GLY A 42 -20.16 7.97 4.55
N ILE A 43 -21.46 7.82 4.25
CA ILE A 43 -22.27 8.81 3.52
C ILE A 43 -22.45 10.11 4.33
N LEU A 44 -22.35 10.05 5.66
CA LEU A 44 -22.49 11.21 6.56
C LEU A 44 -21.27 12.14 6.51
N TYR A 45 -20.18 11.74 5.85
CA TYR A 45 -18.99 12.56 5.66
C TYR A 45 -19.04 13.41 4.38
N LEU A 46 -20.08 13.24 3.56
CA LEU A 46 -20.29 14.07 2.37
C LEU A 46 -20.87 15.44 2.76
N PRO A 47 -20.50 16.52 2.05
CA PRO A 47 -21.24 17.78 2.11
C PRO A 47 -22.73 17.57 1.78
N VAL A 48 -23.60 18.42 2.34
CA VAL A 48 -25.06 18.27 2.19
C VAL A 48 -25.46 18.29 0.71
N GLU A 49 -24.81 19.12 -0.09
CA GLU A 49 -25.07 19.26 -1.52
C GLU A 49 -24.67 18.01 -2.31
N GLU A 50 -23.53 17.38 -1.97
CA GLU A 50 -23.11 16.10 -2.57
C GLU A 50 -24.02 14.95 -2.12
N LEU A 51 -24.49 14.98 -0.87
CA LEU A 51 -25.42 13.99 -0.33
C LEU A 51 -26.78 14.06 -1.04
N ASP A 52 -27.33 15.25 -1.23
CA ASP A 52 -28.60 15.46 -1.95
C ASP A 52 -28.50 14.98 -3.41
N ALA A 53 -27.39 15.29 -4.09
CA ALA A 53 -27.13 14.82 -5.45
C ALA A 53 -27.02 13.28 -5.51
N LEU A 54 -26.34 12.65 -4.55
CA LEU A 54 -26.21 11.20 -4.47
C LEU A 54 -27.57 10.52 -4.19
N LEU A 55 -28.39 11.10 -3.31
CA LEU A 55 -29.74 10.60 -3.03
C LEU A 55 -30.65 10.71 -4.25
N LEU A 56 -30.57 11.81 -4.99
CA LEU A 56 -31.34 11.99 -6.24
C LEU A 56 -30.89 10.97 -7.30
N GLY A 57 -29.59 10.79 -7.50
CA GLY A 57 -29.04 9.79 -8.42
C GLY A 57 -29.44 8.36 -8.06
N LEU A 58 -29.48 8.01 -6.76
CA LEU A 58 -29.97 6.70 -6.30
C LEU A 58 -31.49 6.53 -6.53
N ALA A 59 -32.27 7.59 -6.32
CA ALA A 59 -33.71 7.56 -6.59
C ALA A 59 -33.98 7.32 -8.08
N ASP A 60 -33.26 8.03 -8.96
CA ASP A 60 -33.37 7.88 -10.41
C ASP A 60 -32.91 6.50 -10.91
N ALA A 61 -31.88 5.91 -10.28
CA ALA A 61 -31.37 4.59 -10.61
C ALA A 61 -32.16 3.42 -9.99
N THR A 62 -33.14 3.69 -9.11
CA THR A 62 -33.89 2.64 -8.38
C THR A 62 -34.53 1.58 -9.30
N PRO A 63 -35.20 1.93 -10.42
CA PRO A 63 -35.77 0.92 -11.33
C PRO A 63 -34.72 -0.05 -11.88
N LEU A 64 -33.54 0.47 -12.25
CA LEU A 64 -32.42 -0.32 -12.75
C LEU A 64 -31.85 -1.24 -11.66
N LEU A 65 -31.72 -0.74 -10.42
CA LEU A 65 -31.25 -1.53 -9.28
C LEU A 65 -32.21 -2.68 -8.94
N ILE A 66 -33.52 -2.44 -9.02
CA ILE A 66 -34.54 -3.49 -8.84
C ILE A 66 -34.40 -4.56 -9.93
N ALA A 67 -34.31 -4.15 -11.19
CA ALA A 67 -34.15 -5.06 -12.32
C ALA A 67 -32.88 -5.93 -12.24
N LEU A 68 -31.76 -5.36 -11.77
CA LEU A 68 -30.49 -6.06 -11.57
C LEU A 68 -30.53 -7.02 -10.37
N ARG A 69 -31.32 -6.73 -9.33
CA ARG A 69 -31.50 -7.63 -8.18
C ARG A 69 -32.29 -8.88 -8.54
N GLU A 70 -33.25 -8.76 -9.46
CA GLU A 70 -34.24 -9.82 -9.74
C GLU A 70 -33.78 -10.83 -10.81
N ASN A 71 -32.79 -10.51 -11.65
CA ASN A 71 -32.33 -11.37 -12.75
C ASN A 71 -30.79 -11.48 -12.82
N PRO A 72 -30.22 -12.56 -13.42
CA PRO A 72 -28.80 -12.59 -13.75
C PRO A 72 -28.43 -11.44 -14.71
N PRO A 73 -27.22 -10.85 -14.58
CA PRO A 73 -26.94 -9.48 -15.03
C PRO A 73 -27.15 -9.25 -16.53
N LEU A 74 -26.85 -10.24 -17.38
CA LEU A 74 -26.99 -10.12 -18.84
C LEU A 74 -28.46 -10.22 -19.32
N ALA A 75 -29.25 -11.07 -18.68
CA ALA A 75 -30.67 -11.24 -19.03
C ALA A 75 -31.49 -10.00 -18.62
N GLY A 76 -31.18 -9.42 -17.46
CA GLY A 76 -31.82 -8.18 -16.98
C GLY A 76 -31.52 -6.98 -17.89
N ILE A 77 -30.27 -6.80 -18.32
CA ILE A 77 -29.89 -5.71 -19.25
C ILE A 77 -30.56 -5.90 -20.61
N ALA A 78 -30.62 -7.14 -21.14
CA ALA A 78 -31.30 -7.43 -22.40
C ALA A 78 -32.82 -7.15 -22.33
N HIS A 79 -33.45 -7.41 -21.18
CA HIS A 79 -34.86 -7.11 -20.98
C HIS A 79 -35.13 -5.59 -20.96
N LEU A 80 -34.29 -4.82 -20.26
CA LEU A 80 -34.39 -3.36 -20.24
C LEU A 80 -34.19 -2.75 -21.64
N LEU A 81 -33.26 -3.30 -22.44
CA LEU A 81 -33.07 -2.92 -23.84
C LEU A 81 -34.32 -3.17 -24.69
N SER A 82 -35.02 -4.28 -24.47
CA SER A 82 -36.26 -4.58 -25.21
C SER A 82 -37.42 -3.66 -24.83
N GLN A 83 -37.56 -3.31 -23.55
CA GLN A 83 -38.57 -2.36 -23.08
C GLN A 83 -38.31 -0.94 -23.58
N ALA A 84 -37.03 -0.56 -23.65
CA ALA A 84 -36.58 0.69 -24.24
C ALA A 84 -36.89 0.77 -25.75
N SER A 85 -36.68 -0.32 -26.50
CA SER A 85 -36.99 -0.36 -27.93
C SER A 85 -38.49 -0.33 -28.24
N ASP A 86 -39.32 -0.85 -27.34
CA ASP A 86 -40.79 -0.84 -27.46
C ASP A 86 -41.42 0.51 -27.09
N GLY A 87 -40.60 1.51 -26.71
CA GLY A 87 -41.06 2.86 -26.37
C GLY A 87 -41.81 2.96 -25.04
N ALA A 88 -41.77 1.91 -24.22
CA ALA A 88 -42.46 1.83 -22.93
C ALA A 88 -41.64 2.42 -21.77
N ALA A 89 -40.34 2.69 -21.97
CA ALA A 89 -39.44 3.17 -20.93
C ALA A 89 -39.46 4.72 -20.80
N PRO A 90 -39.51 5.28 -19.59
CA PRO A 90 -39.35 6.72 -19.35
C PRO A 90 -37.94 7.21 -19.74
N ALA A 91 -37.83 8.50 -20.06
CA ALA A 91 -36.58 9.10 -20.56
C ALA A 91 -35.39 9.01 -19.58
N SER A 92 -35.65 9.01 -18.28
CA SER A 92 -34.63 8.84 -17.24
C SER A 92 -34.01 7.43 -17.25
N GLU A 93 -34.82 6.39 -17.47
CA GLU A 93 -34.33 5.01 -17.60
C GLU A 93 -33.48 4.83 -18.85
N LEU A 94 -33.85 5.48 -19.95
CA LEU A 94 -33.07 5.47 -21.19
C LEU A 94 -31.70 6.12 -21.02
N GLU A 95 -31.60 7.21 -20.26
CA GLU A 95 -30.34 7.91 -20.02
C GLU A 95 -29.41 7.12 -19.09
N GLY A 96 -29.96 6.52 -18.01
CA GLY A 96 -29.21 5.60 -17.15
C GLY A 96 -28.72 4.36 -17.90
N LEU A 97 -29.56 3.79 -18.79
CA LEU A 97 -29.20 2.66 -19.64
C LEU A 97 -28.07 3.00 -20.61
N LYS A 98 -28.09 4.18 -21.25
CA LYS A 98 -26.99 4.64 -22.12
C LYS A 98 -25.66 4.70 -21.37
N ARG A 99 -25.66 5.25 -20.14
CA ARG A 99 -24.44 5.35 -19.32
C ARG A 99 -23.90 3.97 -18.94
N LEU A 100 -24.79 3.06 -18.54
CA LEU A 100 -24.40 1.68 -18.24
C LEU A 100 -23.81 0.98 -19.48
N LEU A 101 -24.43 1.12 -20.65
CA LEU A 101 -23.95 0.54 -21.90
C LEU A 101 -22.59 1.12 -22.31
N ALA A 102 -22.36 2.42 -22.10
CA ALA A 102 -21.08 3.06 -22.37
C ALA A 102 -19.96 2.50 -21.47
N GLU A 103 -20.21 2.28 -20.17
CA GLU A 103 -19.22 1.67 -19.27
C GLU A 103 -19.00 0.18 -19.55
N ILE A 104 -20.05 -0.55 -19.97
CA ILE A 104 -19.90 -1.94 -20.43
C ILE A 104 -19.05 -2.00 -21.70
N LEU A 105 -19.28 -1.10 -22.65
CA LEU A 105 -18.51 -1.03 -23.90
C LEU A 105 -17.05 -0.68 -23.61
N SER A 106 -16.79 0.35 -22.80
CA SER A 106 -15.42 0.73 -22.40
C SER A 106 -14.71 -0.42 -21.70
N THR A 107 -15.42 -1.15 -20.83
CA THR A 107 -14.90 -2.34 -20.16
C THR A 107 -14.57 -3.47 -21.15
N ALA A 108 -15.44 -3.72 -22.14
CA ALA A 108 -15.23 -4.75 -23.16
C ALA A 108 -14.03 -4.41 -24.07
N GLU A 109 -13.86 -3.14 -24.45
CA GLU A 109 -12.70 -2.67 -25.23
C GLU A 109 -11.39 -2.86 -24.46
N THR A 110 -11.37 -2.59 -23.14
CA THR A 110 -10.17 -2.86 -22.33
C THR A 110 -9.83 -4.35 -22.26
N LEU A 111 -10.85 -5.21 -22.20
CA LEU A 111 -10.68 -6.66 -22.19
C LEU A 111 -10.03 -7.17 -23.48
N GLU A 112 -10.44 -6.61 -24.63
CA GLU A 112 -9.86 -6.93 -25.94
C GLU A 112 -8.39 -6.49 -26.03
N ALA A 113 -8.04 -5.36 -25.40
CA ALA A 113 -6.66 -4.90 -25.24
C ALA A 113 -5.84 -5.69 -24.20
N GLY A 114 -6.36 -6.81 -23.68
CA GLY A 114 -5.69 -7.67 -22.69
C GLY A 114 -5.78 -7.18 -21.24
N HIS A 115 -6.50 -6.09 -20.98
CA HIS A 115 -6.65 -5.50 -19.65
C HIS A 115 -8.05 -5.79 -19.09
N ARG A 116 -8.13 -6.57 -18.01
CA ARG A 116 -9.41 -6.87 -17.36
C ARG A 116 -9.80 -5.74 -16.40
N ARG A 117 -10.73 -4.87 -16.77
CA ARG A 117 -11.35 -3.88 -15.87
C ARG A 117 -12.74 -4.38 -15.40
N PRO A 118 -13.11 -4.30 -14.12
CA PRO A 118 -14.48 -4.49 -13.69
C PRO A 118 -15.30 -3.20 -13.90
N ILE A 119 -16.63 -3.33 -14.00
CA ILE A 119 -17.54 -2.19 -14.16
C ILE A 119 -17.50 -1.33 -12.89
N ALA A 120 -17.21 -0.04 -13.04
CA ALA A 120 -17.14 0.92 -11.94
C ALA A 120 -18.55 1.46 -11.59
N TRP A 121 -19.34 0.67 -10.87
CA TRP A 121 -20.72 1.02 -10.50
C TRP A 121 -20.84 2.34 -9.73
N ALA A 122 -19.85 2.66 -8.88
CA ALA A 122 -19.85 3.90 -8.12
C ALA A 122 -19.75 5.14 -9.02
N SER A 123 -18.90 5.11 -10.06
CA SER A 123 -18.73 6.23 -10.99
C SER A 123 -19.93 6.41 -11.93
N LEU A 124 -20.73 5.35 -12.14
CA LEU A 124 -22.00 5.46 -12.88
C LEU A 124 -23.09 6.22 -12.09
N MET A 125 -23.02 6.20 -10.76
CA MET A 125 -24.01 6.84 -9.88
C MET A 125 -23.62 8.25 -9.45
N SER A 126 -22.33 8.58 -9.42
CA SER A 126 -21.86 9.93 -9.10
C SER A 126 -21.67 10.77 -10.37
N GLU A 127 -22.56 11.73 -10.64
CA GLU A 127 -22.30 12.73 -11.68
C GLU A 127 -21.09 13.59 -11.30
N GLY A 128 -20.03 13.55 -12.10
CA GLY A 128 -18.96 14.54 -12.03
C GLY A 128 -17.91 14.36 -10.92
N ALA A 129 -17.97 13.32 -10.09
CA ALA A 129 -16.93 13.05 -9.09
C ALA A 129 -15.72 12.30 -9.69
N ALA A 130 -15.21 12.76 -10.83
CA ALA A 130 -13.89 12.41 -11.32
C ALA A 130 -12.87 13.35 -10.66
N ASP A 131 -12.71 13.22 -9.34
CA ASP A 131 -11.61 13.86 -8.64
C ASP A 131 -10.50 12.82 -8.48
N ASP A 132 -9.33 13.08 -9.07
CA ASP A 132 -8.18 12.15 -9.13
C ASP A 132 -7.73 11.65 -7.74
N ALA A 133 -8.10 12.37 -6.66
CA ALA A 133 -7.85 11.95 -5.28
C ALA A 133 -8.80 10.84 -4.77
N ARG A 134 -9.95 10.61 -5.44
CA ARG A 134 -10.98 9.62 -5.08
C ARG A 134 -10.92 8.34 -5.93
N ASP A 135 -9.91 8.20 -6.81
CA ASP A 135 -9.78 7.10 -7.78
C ASP A 135 -9.78 5.70 -7.13
N GLY A 136 -9.57 5.59 -5.80
CA GLY A 136 -9.74 4.34 -5.02
C GLY A 136 -8.77 3.21 -5.41
N ARG A 137 -7.95 3.44 -6.44
CA ARG A 137 -6.83 2.60 -6.90
C ARG A 137 -5.77 2.40 -5.83
N ILE A 138 -5.63 3.37 -4.93
CA ILE A 138 -4.76 3.28 -3.77
C ILE A 138 -5.60 2.95 -2.54
N GLN A 139 -5.29 1.82 -1.93
CA GLN A 139 -5.85 1.42 -0.65
C GLN A 139 -4.77 1.58 0.42
N VAL A 140 -5.10 2.29 1.49
CA VAL A 140 -4.19 2.56 2.60
C VAL A 140 -4.59 1.72 3.80
N ILE A 141 -3.65 0.91 4.28
CA ILE A 141 -3.82 0.05 5.46
C ILE A 141 -2.84 0.55 6.52
N ALA A 142 -3.35 1.05 7.65
CA ALA A 142 -2.52 1.52 8.75
C ALA A 142 -2.25 0.35 9.72
N LEU A 143 -0.99 -0.04 9.83
CA LEU A 143 -0.54 -1.15 10.67
C LEU A 143 0.27 -0.62 11.85
N ARG A 144 0.12 -1.25 13.02
CA ARG A 144 1.01 -1.01 14.18
C ARG A 144 1.79 -2.28 14.50
N PRO A 145 3.02 -2.43 14.01
CA PRO A 145 3.81 -3.63 14.28
C PRO A 145 4.37 -3.62 15.71
N LYS A 146 4.62 -4.80 16.27
CA LYS A 146 5.51 -4.94 17.42
C LYS A 146 6.95 -4.81 16.93
N LEU A 147 7.67 -3.80 17.45
CA LEU A 147 9.04 -3.51 17.06
C LEU A 147 10.03 -4.22 17.99
N ASP A 148 11.12 -4.75 17.42
CA ASP A 148 12.21 -5.36 18.17
C ASP A 148 13.48 -4.51 18.13
N PHE A 149 13.62 -3.65 19.13
CA PHE A 149 14.77 -2.75 19.29
C PHE A 149 16.04 -3.44 19.79
N THR A 150 16.03 -4.77 20.01
CA THR A 150 17.27 -5.51 20.28
C THR A 150 18.10 -5.73 19.01
N THR A 151 17.51 -5.48 17.85
CA THR A 151 18.17 -5.56 16.55
C THR A 151 18.30 -4.18 15.91
N LEU A 152 19.28 -4.02 15.01
CA LEU A 152 19.44 -2.81 14.21
C LEU A 152 18.31 -2.61 13.17
N GLN A 153 17.36 -3.54 13.08
CA GLN A 153 16.27 -3.51 12.11
C GLN A 153 14.92 -3.79 12.79
N PRO A 154 14.39 -2.83 13.59
CA PRO A 154 13.27 -3.09 14.49
C PRO A 154 11.96 -3.47 13.78
N ALA A 155 11.80 -3.05 12.52
CA ALA A 155 10.62 -3.32 11.71
C ALA A 155 10.75 -4.54 10.78
N ARG A 156 11.93 -5.19 10.70
CA ARG A 156 12.21 -6.22 9.69
C ARG A 156 11.22 -7.38 9.72
N ILE A 157 10.92 -7.90 10.92
CA ILE A 157 10.03 -9.05 11.10
C ILE A 157 8.62 -8.68 10.59
N ALA A 158 8.12 -7.52 10.99
CA ALA A 158 6.81 -7.05 10.57
C ALA A 158 6.74 -6.75 9.07
N ALA A 159 7.74 -6.05 8.52
CA ALA A 159 7.81 -5.74 7.09
C ALA A 159 7.86 -7.01 6.23
N ARG A 160 8.62 -8.02 6.67
CA ARG A 160 8.68 -9.32 6.02
C ARG A 160 7.35 -10.07 6.12
N ALA A 161 6.72 -10.08 7.30
CA ALA A 161 5.41 -10.70 7.48
C ALA A 161 4.35 -10.09 6.55
N VAL A 162 4.34 -8.77 6.32
CA VAL A 162 3.41 -8.15 5.35
C VAL A 162 3.72 -8.57 3.91
N ARG A 163 5.01 -8.58 3.51
CA ARG A 163 5.41 -9.01 2.16
C ARG A 163 5.06 -10.48 1.92
N ASP A 164 5.32 -11.34 2.89
CA ASP A 164 5.03 -12.77 2.82
C ASP A 164 3.52 -13.03 2.78
N ALA A 165 2.74 -12.32 3.61
CA ALA A 165 1.28 -12.40 3.59
C ALA A 165 0.70 -11.97 2.24
N PHE A 166 1.23 -10.89 1.64
CA PHE A 166 0.81 -10.45 0.32
C PHE A 166 1.22 -11.45 -0.77
N ALA A 167 2.44 -11.98 -0.73
CA ALA A 167 2.91 -12.97 -1.69
C ALA A 167 2.13 -14.30 -1.63
N ALA A 168 1.62 -14.67 -0.46
CA ALA A 168 0.80 -15.87 -0.24
C ALA A 168 -0.65 -15.73 -0.70
N LEU A 169 -1.11 -14.52 -1.07
CA LEU A 169 -2.46 -14.34 -1.59
C LEU A 169 -2.63 -15.09 -2.94
N PRO A 170 -3.83 -15.64 -3.20
CA PRO A 170 -4.17 -16.19 -4.51
C PRO A 170 -3.88 -15.20 -5.63
N GLU A 171 -3.42 -15.70 -6.78
CA GLU A 171 -3.02 -14.87 -7.90
C GLU A 171 -4.16 -13.93 -8.34
N GLU A 172 -5.40 -14.43 -8.34
CA GLU A 172 -6.60 -13.67 -8.71
C GLU A 172 -6.81 -12.42 -7.85
N GLN A 173 -6.36 -12.46 -6.59
CA GLN A 173 -6.50 -11.37 -5.63
C GLN A 173 -5.30 -10.40 -5.65
N ARG A 174 -4.22 -10.75 -6.34
CA ARG A 174 -2.97 -9.96 -6.41
C ARG A 174 -2.63 -9.47 -7.82
N ILE A 175 -3.30 -9.97 -8.85
CA ILE A 175 -3.11 -9.56 -10.25
C ILE A 175 -3.19 -8.03 -10.38
N ALA A 176 -2.23 -7.46 -11.11
CA ALA A 176 -2.13 -6.02 -11.38
C ALA A 176 -2.18 -5.15 -10.11
N THR A 177 -1.67 -5.67 -8.99
CA THR A 177 -1.61 -4.95 -7.71
C THR A 177 -0.18 -4.84 -7.22
N THR A 178 0.23 -3.62 -6.89
CA THR A 178 1.54 -3.31 -6.30
C THR A 178 1.38 -2.97 -4.82
N LEU A 179 2.22 -3.60 -3.99
CA LEU A 179 2.32 -3.32 -2.56
C LEU A 179 3.45 -2.32 -2.30
N TYR A 180 3.13 -1.27 -1.54
CA TYR A 180 4.12 -0.35 -1.00
C TYR A 180 4.06 -0.38 0.53
N LEU A 181 5.22 -0.23 1.16
CA LEU A 181 5.35 -0.17 2.61
C LEU A 181 6.07 1.13 2.96
N THR A 182 5.55 1.84 3.95
CA THR A 182 6.12 3.10 4.44
C THR A 182 5.84 3.24 5.93
N GLY A 183 6.60 4.12 6.58
CA GLY A 183 6.49 4.42 8.01
C GLY A 183 7.85 4.76 8.60
N SER A 184 7.85 5.50 9.70
CA SER A 184 9.09 5.96 10.37
C SER A 184 10.04 4.81 10.71
N ALA A 185 9.51 3.69 11.21
CA ALA A 185 10.32 2.52 11.57
C ALA A 185 10.94 1.79 10.37
N LEU A 186 10.29 1.85 9.20
CA LEU A 186 10.80 1.28 7.95
C LEU A 186 11.88 2.19 7.35
N MET A 187 11.64 3.50 7.29
CA MET A 187 12.62 4.48 6.79
C MET A 187 13.91 4.45 7.61
N PHE A 188 13.77 4.47 8.95
CA PHE A 188 14.92 4.38 9.85
C PHE A 188 15.75 3.11 9.62
N GLN A 189 15.08 1.98 9.36
CA GLN A 189 15.76 0.73 9.03
C GLN A 189 16.49 0.82 7.67
N GLU A 190 15.86 1.38 6.64
CA GLU A 190 16.48 1.52 5.31
C GLU A 190 17.73 2.43 5.35
N GLU A 191 17.69 3.48 6.17
CA GLU A 191 18.86 4.33 6.44
C GLU A 191 19.98 3.54 7.13
N LEU A 192 19.66 2.78 8.18
CA LEU A 192 20.64 1.95 8.89
C LEU A 192 21.24 0.84 8.02
N GLU A 193 20.44 0.18 7.17
CA GLU A 193 20.92 -0.86 6.26
C GLU A 193 21.91 -0.30 5.24
N SER A 194 21.64 0.89 4.71
CA SER A 194 22.56 1.59 3.81
C SER A 194 23.89 1.97 4.49
N LEU A 195 23.82 2.38 5.76
CA LEU A 195 25.01 2.67 6.56
C LEU A 195 25.83 1.40 6.83
N GLU A 196 25.18 0.31 7.26
CA GLU A 196 25.83 -0.96 7.57
C GLU A 196 26.58 -1.53 6.36
N ALA A 197 25.94 -1.53 5.19
CA ALA A 197 26.51 -2.08 3.95
C ALA A 197 27.85 -1.43 3.58
N ASN A 198 28.04 -0.15 3.92
CA ASN A 198 29.22 0.62 3.55
C ASN A 198 30.22 0.82 4.70
N MET A 199 29.79 0.65 5.96
CA MET A 199 30.59 0.97 7.15
C MET A 199 31.90 0.18 7.21
N SER A 200 31.87 -1.12 6.89
CA SER A 200 33.07 -1.97 6.93
C SER A 200 34.12 -1.52 5.90
N TRP A 201 33.71 -1.19 4.68
CA TRP A 201 34.62 -0.78 3.62
C TRP A 201 35.19 0.61 3.86
N ILE A 202 34.34 1.57 4.25
CA ILE A 202 34.77 2.93 4.58
C ILE A 202 35.76 2.90 5.76
N GLY A 203 35.46 2.13 6.80
CA GLY A 203 36.33 1.96 7.95
C GLY A 203 37.70 1.40 7.58
N LEU A 204 37.74 0.35 6.75
CA LEU A 204 38.99 -0.25 6.28
C LEU A 204 39.82 0.74 5.43
N ILE A 205 39.19 1.43 4.49
CA ILE A 205 39.86 2.41 3.63
C ILE A 205 40.45 3.56 4.47
N ALA A 206 39.69 4.10 5.42
CA ALA A 206 40.15 5.15 6.31
C ALA A 206 41.32 4.68 7.18
N PHE A 207 41.25 3.47 7.74
CA PHE A 207 42.31 2.89 8.54
C PHE A 207 43.61 2.70 7.74
N VAL A 208 43.51 2.16 6.52
CA VAL A 208 44.66 1.98 5.62
C VAL A 208 45.24 3.33 5.21
N ALA A 209 44.40 4.33 4.89
CA ALA A 209 44.85 5.67 4.54
C ALA A 209 45.64 6.32 5.69
N VAL A 210 45.17 6.20 6.94
CA VAL A 210 45.89 6.68 8.13
C VAL A 210 47.21 5.93 8.32
N ALA A 211 47.22 4.60 8.16
CA ALA A 211 48.44 3.80 8.26
C ALA A 211 49.48 4.21 7.21
N CYS A 212 49.07 4.45 5.96
CA CYS A 212 49.94 4.96 4.90
C CYS A 212 50.48 6.36 5.20
N LEU A 213 49.64 7.27 5.71
CA LEU A 213 50.08 8.61 6.12
C LEU A 213 51.13 8.54 7.24
N LEU A 214 50.96 7.65 8.22
CA LEU A 214 51.94 7.44 9.28
C LEU A 214 53.25 6.87 8.74
N LEU A 215 53.20 5.91 7.80
CA LEU A 215 54.40 5.38 7.16
C LEU A 215 55.19 6.45 6.41
N LEU A 216 54.49 7.29 5.63
CA LEU A 216 55.09 8.39 4.88
C LEU A 216 55.60 9.51 5.79
N GLY A 217 54.85 9.86 6.83
CA GLY A 217 55.19 10.96 7.73
C GLY A 217 56.33 10.66 8.70
N LEU A 218 56.43 9.43 9.21
CA LEU A 218 57.49 9.04 10.15
C LEU A 218 58.76 8.50 9.45
N GLY A 219 58.68 8.10 8.19
CA GLY A 219 59.81 7.53 7.44
C GLY A 219 60.38 6.23 8.01
N SER A 220 59.72 5.65 9.03
CA SER A 220 60.16 4.45 9.76
C SER A 220 58.98 3.50 9.95
N ALA A 221 59.06 2.33 9.30
CA ALA A 221 58.03 1.30 9.37
C ALA A 221 57.79 0.78 10.80
N ARG A 222 58.86 0.71 11.62
CA ARG A 222 58.75 0.28 13.03
C ARG A 222 57.96 1.27 13.86
N ALA A 223 58.20 2.57 13.68
CA ALA A 223 57.49 3.62 14.41
C ALA A 223 56.02 3.71 13.99
N ALA A 224 55.74 3.62 12.68
CA ALA A 224 54.38 3.61 12.16
C ALA A 224 53.57 2.41 12.66
N LEU A 225 54.13 1.19 12.65
CA LEU A 225 53.45 -0.01 13.17
C LEU A 225 53.14 0.11 14.67
N ALA A 226 54.06 0.67 15.47
CA ALA A 226 53.82 0.88 16.91
C ALA A 226 52.64 1.84 17.16
N LEU A 227 52.55 2.92 16.38
CA LEU A 227 51.43 3.87 16.47
C LEU A 227 50.11 3.28 16.01
N VAL A 228 50.09 2.55 14.88
CA VAL A 228 48.89 1.87 14.37
C VAL A 228 48.38 0.85 15.39
N ALA A 229 49.27 0.07 16.01
CA ALA A 229 48.90 -0.87 17.06
C ALA A 229 48.33 -0.16 18.30
N THR A 230 48.96 0.94 18.73
CA THR A 230 48.47 1.74 19.87
C THR A 230 47.09 2.34 19.57
N LEU A 231 46.87 2.84 18.35
CA LEU A 231 45.57 3.35 17.90
C LEU A 231 44.50 2.26 17.90
N ALA A 232 44.81 1.07 17.36
CA ALA A 232 43.88 -0.05 17.35
C ALA A 232 43.49 -0.48 18.78
N VAL A 233 44.46 -0.56 19.70
CA VAL A 233 44.20 -0.86 21.12
C VAL A 233 43.36 0.23 21.77
N GLY A 234 43.68 1.50 21.54
CA GLY A 234 42.89 2.63 22.07
C GLY A 234 41.45 2.62 21.56
N LEU A 235 41.24 2.31 20.29
CA LEU A 235 39.91 2.21 19.68
C LEU A 235 39.11 1.05 20.28
N ALA A 236 39.73 -0.13 20.42
CA ALA A 236 39.12 -1.29 21.04
C ALA A 236 38.73 -1.02 22.50
N TRP A 237 39.60 -0.35 23.26
CA TRP A 237 39.31 0.00 24.65
C TRP A 237 38.18 1.02 24.77
N THR A 238 38.16 2.03 23.89
CA THR A 238 37.09 3.03 23.83
C THR A 238 35.74 2.38 23.49
N ALA A 239 35.71 1.50 22.48
CA ALA A 239 34.51 0.77 22.12
C ALA A 239 34.03 -0.17 23.23
N GLY A 240 34.95 -0.89 23.88
CA GLY A 240 34.64 -1.77 25.01
C GLY A 240 34.09 -1.01 26.22
N PHE A 241 34.70 0.13 26.55
CA PHE A 241 34.20 1.00 27.62
C PHE A 241 32.82 1.56 27.28
N ALA A 242 32.60 2.04 26.06
CA ALA A 242 31.30 2.54 25.61
C ALA A 242 30.21 1.46 25.70
N ALA A 243 30.51 0.23 25.26
CA ALA A 243 29.59 -0.90 25.36
C ALA A 243 29.23 -1.23 26.83
N LEU A 244 30.19 -1.16 27.75
CA LEU A 244 29.94 -1.42 29.18
C LEU A 244 29.21 -0.27 29.89
N ALA A 245 29.55 0.98 29.57
CA ALA A 245 29.04 2.15 30.26
C ALA A 245 27.64 2.58 29.76
N VAL A 246 27.39 2.47 28.46
CA VAL A 246 26.15 2.94 27.82
C VAL A 246 25.20 1.79 27.47
N GLY A 247 25.73 0.58 27.19
CA GLY A 247 24.94 -0.61 26.87
C GLY A 247 24.31 -0.62 25.48
N THR A 248 23.88 0.53 24.96
CA THR A 248 23.29 0.68 23.63
C THR A 248 23.97 1.79 22.84
N LEU A 249 24.44 1.50 21.63
CA LEU A 249 24.77 2.55 20.65
C LEU A 249 23.47 3.00 19.99
N ASN A 250 23.01 4.20 20.32
CA ASN A 250 21.88 4.83 19.64
C ASN A 250 22.41 5.78 18.55
N LEU A 251 21.72 5.83 17.41
CA LEU A 251 21.87 6.84 16.35
C LEU A 251 20.65 7.76 16.37
#